data_AF-A0A923D450-F1
#
_entry.id   AF-A0A923D450-F1
#
_cell.length_a   1.000
_cell.length_b   1.000
_cell.length_c   1.000
_cell.angle_alpha   90.00
_cell.angle_beta   90.00
_cell.angle_gamma   90.00
#
_symmetry.space_group_name_H-M   'P 1'
#
loop_
_entity.id
_entity.type
_entity.pdbx_description
1 polymer ?
#
loop_
_entity_poly.entity_id
_entity_poly.type
_entity_poly.pdbx_seq_one_letter_code
_entity_poly.pdbx_strand_id
1 'polypeptide(L)'
;RAIEFVGRLLDAESLNPGRYKKMLIHMIDFDAGRRPFNASSKLNADWDFLTYLHHEGREATARWLDKNYDTIEKDSSVDLRSLFM
;
A
#
# COMPACT_ATOMS: atom_id res chain seq x y z
N ARG A 1 -7.67 6.47 8.49
CA ARG A 1 -7.89 7.19 9.77
C ARG A 1 -8.27 6.26 10.94
N ALA A 2 -9.41 5.54 10.92
CA ALA A 2 -9.79 4.68 12.06
C ALA A 2 -8.76 3.58 12.41
N ILE A 3 -8.19 2.92 11.40
CA ILE A 3 -7.17 1.87 11.59
C ILE A 3 -5.92 2.42 12.30
N GLU A 4 -5.40 3.56 11.82
CA GLU A 4 -4.25 4.24 12.43
C GLU A 4 -4.54 4.67 13.87
N PHE A 5 -5.74 5.21 14.12
CA PHE A 5 -6.17 5.61 15.45
C PHE A 5 -6.18 4.43 16.43
N VAL A 6 -6.73 3.29 16.04
CA VAL A 6 -6.72 2.07 16.88
C VAL A 6 -5.28 1.57 17.08
N GLY A 7 -4.45 1.55 16.03
CA GLY A 7 -3.04 1.17 16.14
C GLY A 7 -2.29 2.01 17.16
N ARG A 8 -2.46 3.33 17.13
CA ARG A 8 -1.83 4.25 18.08
C ARG A 8 -2.32 4.05 19.52
N LEU A 9 -3.60 3.75 19.71
CA LEU A 9 -4.13 3.47 21.05
C LEU A 9 -3.63 2.13 21.62
N LEU A 10 -3.42 1.14 20.76
CA LEU A 10 -2.78 -0.12 21.14
C LEU A 10 -1.30 0.11 21.51
N ASP A 11 -0.58 0.92 20.73
CA ASP A 11 0.83 1.26 21.01
C ASP A 11 0.98 2.06 22.31
N ALA A 12 -0.05 2.84 22.70
CA ALA A 12 -0.12 3.58 23.96
C ALA A 12 -0.74 2.77 25.11
N GLU A 13 -0.89 1.44 24.97
CA GLU A 13 -1.47 0.52 25.96
C GLU A 13 -2.87 0.92 26.47
N SER A 14 -3.59 1.75 25.70
CA SER A 14 -4.89 2.31 26.06
C SER A 14 -6.06 1.41 25.65
N LEU A 15 -5.80 0.31 24.94
CA LEU A 15 -6.78 -0.67 24.49
C LEU A 15 -6.35 -2.09 24.86
N ASN A 16 -7.32 -2.95 25.14
CA ASN A 16 -7.08 -4.37 25.40
C ASN A 16 -6.66 -5.11 24.12
N PRO A 17 -5.43 -5.67 24.03
CA PRO A 17 -4.94 -6.37 22.85
C PRO A 17 -5.66 -7.71 22.58
N GLY A 18 -6.39 -8.25 23.57
CA GLY A 18 -7.27 -9.41 23.38
C GLY A 18 -8.58 -9.07 22.66
N ARG A 19 -8.98 -7.80 22.62
CA ARG A 19 -10.20 -7.32 21.93
C ARG A 19 -9.90 -6.57 20.64
N TYR A 20 -8.78 -5.88 20.56
CA TYR A 20 -8.36 -5.08 19.41
C TYR A 20 -7.03 -5.58 18.87
N LYS A 21 -6.89 -5.63 17.55
CA LYS A 21 -5.65 -6.03 16.87
C LYS A 21 -5.02 -4.84 16.17
N LYS A 22 -3.70 -4.74 16.26
CA LYS A 22 -2.92 -3.81 15.44
C LYS A 22 -2.88 -4.38 14.03
N MET A 23 -3.38 -3.61 13.06
CA MET A 23 -3.36 -3.99 11.65
C MET A 23 -2.07 -3.47 11.02
N LEU A 24 -1.32 -4.36 10.38
CA LEU A 24 -0.19 -3.98 9.54
C LEU A 24 -0.69 -3.77 8.12
N ILE A 25 -0.43 -2.58 7.56
CA ILE A 25 -0.90 -2.20 6.23
C ILE A 25 0.29 -2.09 5.29
N HIS A 26 0.16 -2.75 4.14
CA HIS A 26 1.14 -2.72 3.08
C HIS A 26 0.47 -2.20 1.81
N MET A 27 1.13 -1.26 1.14
CA MET A 27 0.64 -0.69 -0.12
C MET A 27 1.76 -0.77 -1.14
N ILE A 28 1.47 -1.42 -2.25
CA ILE A 28 2.33 -1.42 -3.43
C ILE A 28 1.77 -0.34 -4.32
N ASP A 29 2.52 0.75 -4.44
CA ASP A 29 2.20 1.78 -5.41
C ASP A 29 3.00 1.54 -6.68
N PHE A 30 2.36 1.82 -7.81
CA PHE A 30 3.08 1.97 -9.04
C PHE A 30 3.79 3.32 -8.94
N ASP A 31 5.07 3.31 -8.51
CA ASP A 31 5.95 4.49 -8.54
C ASP A 31 6.23 4.84 -10.01
N ALA A 32 5.18 5.35 -10.64
CA ALA A 32 5.15 5.81 -11.99
C ALA A 32 5.77 7.18 -11.94
N GLY A 33 7.03 7.28 -12.30
CA GLY A 33 7.51 8.50 -12.92
C GLY A 33 6.57 8.89 -14.07
N ARG A 34 5.55 9.70 -13.77
CA ARG A 34 4.94 10.71 -14.66
C ARG A 34 4.30 10.24 -15.97
N ARG A 35 3.67 9.07 -16.06
CA ARG A 35 2.62 8.89 -17.09
C ARG A 35 1.26 9.20 -16.47
N PRO A 36 0.62 10.33 -16.83
CA PRO A 36 -0.75 10.59 -16.41
C PRO A 36 -1.66 9.62 -17.16
N PHE A 37 -1.99 8.49 -16.52
CA PHE A 37 -3.19 7.75 -16.87
C PHE A 37 -4.38 8.66 -16.57
N ASN A 38 -4.91 9.27 -17.62
CA ASN A 38 -6.09 10.13 -17.54
C ASN A 38 -7.36 9.28 -17.42
N ALA A 39 -8.52 9.92 -17.28
CA ALA A 39 -9.78 9.20 -17.11
C ALA A 39 -10.09 8.23 -18.27
N SER A 40 -9.62 8.50 -19.49
CA SER A 40 -9.89 7.65 -20.65
C SER A 40 -9.08 6.35 -20.66
N SER A 41 -7.90 6.31 -20.02
CA SER A 41 -7.12 5.06 -19.94
C SER A 41 -7.83 3.97 -19.15
N LYS A 42 -8.78 4.32 -18.27
CA LYS A 42 -9.62 3.35 -17.52
C LYS A 42 -10.52 2.52 -18.43
N LEU A 43 -10.84 3.04 -19.61
CA LEU A 43 -11.68 2.37 -20.61
C LEU A 43 -10.83 1.75 -21.74
N ASN A 44 -9.50 1.86 -21.67
CA ASN A 44 -8.62 1.28 -22.67
C ASN A 44 -8.42 -0.21 -22.39
N ALA A 45 -8.94 -1.04 -23.30
CA ALA A 45 -8.81 -2.50 -23.26
C ALA A 45 -7.83 -3.04 -24.32
N ASP A 46 -7.00 -2.18 -24.89
CA ASP A 46 -5.95 -2.60 -25.81
C ASP A 46 -4.97 -3.58 -25.13
N TRP A 47 -4.63 -4.66 -25.83
CA TRP A 47 -3.84 -5.75 -25.27
C TRP A 47 -2.42 -5.33 -24.88
N ASP A 48 -1.79 -4.48 -25.69
CA ASP A 48 -0.43 -4.00 -25.41
C ASP A 48 -0.45 -3.10 -24.17
N PHE A 49 -1.50 -2.29 -24.02
CA PHE A 49 -1.70 -1.48 -22.82
C PHE A 49 -1.90 -2.32 -21.55
N LEU A 50 -2.74 -3.36 -21.61
CA LEU A 50 -2.97 -4.26 -20.47
C LEU A 50 -1.70 -5.03 -20.09
N THR A 51 -0.94 -5.50 -21.09
CA THR A 51 0.33 -6.19 -20.88
C THR A 51 1.37 -5.27 -20.25
N TYR A 52 1.42 -4.01 -20.69
CA TYR A 52 2.24 -2.98 -20.07
C TYR A 52 1.87 -2.77 -18.60
N LEU A 53 0.59 -2.56 -18.26
CA LEU A 53 0.15 -2.44 -16.86
C LEU A 53 0.52 -3.66 -16.00
N HIS A 54 0.41 -4.87 -16.56
CA HIS A 54 0.81 -6.09 -15.88
C HIS A 54 2.32 -6.12 -15.58
N HIS A 55 3.16 -5.77 -16.56
CA HIS A 55 4.61 -5.67 -16.37
C HIS A 55 4.97 -4.63 -15.31
N GLU A 56 4.40 -3.44 -15.42
CA GLU A 56 4.63 -2.34 -14.48
C GLU A 56 4.23 -2.70 -13.04
N GLY A 57 3.11 -3.40 -12.85
CA GLY A 57 2.69 -3.89 -11.53
C GLY A 57 3.65 -4.94 -10.95
N ARG A 58 4.21 -5.82 -11.79
CA ARG A 58 5.23 -6.79 -11.36
C ARG A 58 6.51 -6.10 -10.91
N GLU A 59 7.00 -5.16 -11.69
CA GLU A 59 8.21 -4.40 -11.38
C GLU A 59 8.05 -3.56 -10.10
N ALA A 60 6.89 -2.91 -9.92
CA ALA A 60 6.58 -2.18 -8.69
C ALA A 60 6.54 -3.12 -7.47
N THR A 61 5.96 -4.30 -7.61
CA THR A 61 5.92 -5.32 -6.56
C THR A 61 7.32 -5.81 -6.21
N ALA A 62 8.17 -6.08 -7.20
CA ALA A 62 9.55 -6.50 -6.99
C ALA A 62 10.33 -5.46 -6.18
N ARG A 63 10.29 -4.19 -6.59
CA ARG A 63 10.91 -3.07 -5.84
C ARG A 63 10.36 -2.94 -4.42
N TRP A 64 9.05 -3.13 -4.26
CA TRP A 64 8.41 -3.07 -2.95
C TRP A 64 8.91 -4.21 -2.04
N LEU A 65 9.02 -5.43 -2.57
CA LEU A 65 9.54 -6.59 -1.84
C LEU A 65 10.99 -6.37 -1.44
N ASP A 66 11.87 -5.94 -2.36
CA ASP A 66 13.28 -5.67 -2.05
C ASP A 66 13.46 -4.69 -0.89
N LYS A 67 12.53 -3.72 -0.77
CA LYS A 67 12.57 -2.72 0.30
C LYS A 67 11.90 -3.16 1.60
N ASN A 68 10.83 -3.95 1.54
CA ASN A 68 9.90 -4.14 2.67
C ASN A 68 9.69 -5.61 3.07
N TYR A 69 10.27 -6.57 2.37
CA TYR A 69 10.02 -7.99 2.65
C TYR A 69 10.28 -8.35 4.12
N ASP A 70 11.39 -7.87 4.68
CA ASP A 70 11.77 -8.17 6.06
C ASP A 70 10.90 -7.49 7.12
N THR A 71 10.07 -6.51 6.73
CA THR A 71 9.15 -5.80 7.64
C THR A 71 7.75 -6.39 7.62
N ILE A 72 7.46 -7.34 6.72
CA ILE A 72 6.22 -8.11 6.72
C ILE A 72 6.05 -8.78 8.08
N GLU A 73 4.83 -8.74 8.61
CA GLU A 73 4.45 -9.19 9.98
C GLU A 73 5.04 -8.39 11.15
N LYS A 74 5.94 -7.44 10.89
CA LYS A 74 6.54 -6.59 11.94
C LYS A 74 5.94 -5.19 11.93
N ASP A 75 5.92 -4.55 10.76
CA ASP A 75 5.55 -3.15 10.60
C ASP A 75 4.77 -2.91 9.30
N SER A 76 4.03 -1.80 9.25
CA SER A 76 3.37 -1.35 8.02
C SER A 76 4.42 -0.80 7.05
N SER A 77 4.30 -1.06 5.75
CA SER A 77 5.21 -0.48 4.74
C SER A 77 4.88 0.97 4.40
N VAL A 78 3.82 1.53 4.99
CA VAL A 78 3.34 2.88 4.72
C VAL A 78 2.96 3.61 6.01
N ASP A 79 3.14 4.92 6.00
CA ASP A 79 2.58 5.80 7.02
C ASP A 79 1.14 6.19 6.65
N LEU A 80 0.17 5.56 7.32
CA LEU A 80 -1.25 5.82 7.13
C LEU A 80 -1.65 7.26 7.50
N ARG A 81 -0.89 7.99 8.33
CA ARG A 81 -1.18 9.41 8.59
C ARG A 81 -0.86 10.25 7.36
N SER A 82 0.34 10.06 6.82
CA SER A 82 0.80 10.80 5.64
C SER A 82 -0.05 10.51 4.39
N LEU A 83 -0.63 9.32 4.26
CA LEU A 83 -1.44 8.95 3.08
C LEU A 83 -2.86 9.55 3.07
N PHE A 84 -3.42 9.91 4.23
CA PHE A 84 -4.82 10.33 4.36
C PHE A 84 -4.99 11.67 5.12
N MET A 85 -3.94 12.48 5.17
CA MET A 85 -3.96 13.90 5.53
C MET A 85 -3.96 14.75 4.28
#